data_AF-A0A9D0ZWA1-F1
#
_entry.id   AF-A0A9D0ZWA1-F1
#
_cell.length_a   1.000
_cell.length_b   1.000
_cell.length_c   1.000
_cell.angle_alpha   90.00
_cell.angle_beta   90.00
_cell.angle_gamma   90.00
#
_symmetry.space_group_name_H-M   'P 1'
#
loop_
_entity.id
_entity.type
_entity.pdbx_description
1 polymer ?
#
loop_
_entity_poly.entity_id
_entity_poly.type
_entity_poly.pdbx_seq_one_letter_code
_entity_poly.pdbx_strand_id
1 'polypeptide(L)'
;MKGKLWIVLLALFVVFLMVPLFLDHRMKTVEETLARAQKDLESETGSAADAETEKSTEAETNSETESRITENHTEEAEMGDEETEEEMIRVLILSSEEDTQYHQSVTVQCDKPYQTEQDGATSDHPETETFSLSSGDCQEGEVWILSSEDGMFTLPSVIRSVQDLTYPGTLQIEKRKEGLVLINELPMEEYLMRVVPSEMPSSYPLEALKAQAVSARTYARKQKEAGRLREFGADVDDSVNFQVYNNQAMNRRTTRAVKATEGVVMKQDGVLLDALYYSTSCGIDLTRNLSEEAVFCSFISGTEESDYEKEEPWYRWTTSFSLEELTKLVRKSGLKVGRVEALKEGPRTEQGRLQSLTVTGKRGETVVEGEYDIRTLLVPEKTPVTLKNGEEAPDLGMLPSAFFYLEPILEENELTGYELIGGGYGHGDGMSQNGAKHMAEEGLTYQEILTHYYGEIEWDEESHTGD
;
A
#
# COMPACT_ATOMS: atom_id res chain seq x y z
N MET A 1 -10.69 61.75 13.52
CA MET A 1 -10.80 60.28 13.34
C MET A 1 -11.59 59.62 14.48
N LYS A 2 -12.86 59.99 14.71
CA LYS A 2 -13.71 59.37 15.75
C LYS A 2 -15.02 58.75 15.23
N GLY A 3 -15.30 58.86 13.92
CA GLY A 3 -16.54 58.34 13.31
C GLY A 3 -16.47 56.93 12.74
N LYS A 4 -15.27 56.36 12.52
CA LYS A 4 -15.11 55.03 11.90
C LYS A 4 -15.02 53.87 12.89
N LEU A 5 -14.76 54.15 14.18
CA LEU A 5 -14.66 53.12 15.21
C LEU A 5 -16.03 52.61 15.69
N TRP A 6 -17.07 53.43 15.57
CA TRP A 6 -18.43 53.07 16.03
C TRP A 6 -19.17 52.13 15.06
N ILE A 7 -18.87 52.20 13.76
CA ILE A 7 -19.50 51.35 12.74
C ILE A 7 -18.96 49.90 12.81
N VAL A 8 -17.69 49.72 13.16
CA VAL A 8 -17.06 48.39 13.33
C VAL A 8 -17.56 47.71 14.61
N LEU A 9 -17.74 48.46 15.71
CA LEU A 9 -18.30 47.94 16.96
C LEU A 9 -19.79 47.55 16.82
N LEU A 10 -20.57 48.29 16.01
CA LEU A 10 -21.98 47.95 15.76
C LEU A 10 -22.11 46.69 14.89
N ALA A 11 -21.22 46.49 13.91
CA ALA A 11 -21.20 45.29 13.06
C ALA A 11 -20.83 44.02 13.85
N LEU A 12 -19.85 44.10 14.76
CA LEU A 12 -19.48 42.98 15.63
C LEU A 12 -20.58 42.61 16.64
N PHE A 13 -21.35 43.60 17.13
CA PHE A 13 -22.45 43.35 18.07
C PHE A 13 -23.68 42.69 17.40
N VAL A 14 -23.95 42.98 16.13
CA VAL A 14 -25.03 42.34 15.35
C VAL A 14 -24.68 40.89 15.00
N VAL A 15 -23.40 40.59 14.70
CA VAL A 15 -22.93 39.22 14.49
C VAL A 15 -23.03 38.41 15.79
N PHE A 16 -22.69 38.99 16.94
CA PHE A 16 -22.77 38.30 18.24
C PHE A 16 -24.20 37.97 18.70
N LEU A 17 -25.20 38.74 18.25
CA LEU A 17 -26.62 38.47 18.53
C LEU A 17 -27.26 37.46 17.57
N MET A 18 -26.70 37.25 16.36
CA MET A 18 -27.23 36.28 15.39
C MET A 18 -26.69 34.86 15.56
N VAL A 19 -25.50 34.68 16.14
CA VAL A 19 -24.90 33.34 16.37
C VAL A 19 -25.76 32.44 17.28
N PRO A 20 -26.35 32.91 18.40
CA PRO A 20 -27.23 32.07 19.24
C PRO A 20 -28.56 31.72 18.56
N LEU A 21 -29.10 32.61 17.71
CA LEU A 21 -30.35 32.39 16.98
C LEU A 21 -30.19 31.39 15.83
N PHE A 22 -29.02 31.37 15.18
CA PHE A 22 -28.69 30.36 14.16
C PHE A 22 -28.43 28.98 14.76
N LEU A 23 -27.83 28.90 15.95
CA LEU A 23 -27.66 27.63 16.66
C LEU A 23 -29.00 27.03 17.14
N ASP A 24 -29.90 27.85 17.70
CA ASP A 24 -31.21 27.37 18.17
C ASP A 24 -32.12 26.90 17.02
N HIS A 25 -32.04 27.55 15.85
CA HIS A 25 -32.79 27.09 14.68
C HIS A 25 -32.22 25.79 14.10
N ARG A 26 -30.89 25.61 14.06
CA ARG A 26 -30.26 24.36 13.59
C ARG A 26 -30.52 23.18 14.53
N MET A 27 -30.53 23.41 15.85
CA MET A 27 -30.85 22.36 16.83
C MET A 27 -32.28 21.85 16.69
N LYS A 28 -33.27 22.74 16.49
CA LYS A 28 -34.67 22.34 16.25
C LYS A 28 -34.84 21.53 14.97
N THR A 29 -34.13 21.88 13.90
CA THR A 29 -34.18 21.12 12.64
C THR A 29 -33.58 19.72 12.79
N VAL A 30 -32.53 19.57 13.61
CA VAL A 30 -31.91 18.25 13.90
C VAL A 30 -32.83 17.38 14.75
N GLU A 31 -33.46 17.93 15.79
CA GLU A 31 -34.44 17.21 16.61
C GLU A 31 -35.68 16.77 15.81
N GLU A 32 -36.20 17.61 14.92
CA GLU A 32 -37.32 17.26 14.03
C GLU A 32 -36.95 16.18 13.00
N THR A 33 -35.69 16.14 12.57
CA THR A 33 -35.19 15.13 11.62
C THR A 33 -34.96 13.78 12.33
N LEU A 34 -34.41 13.80 13.54
CA LEU A 34 -34.26 12.61 14.40
C LEU A 34 -35.62 12.02 14.80
N ALA A 35 -36.61 12.86 15.11
CA ALA A 35 -37.96 12.40 15.44
C ALA A 35 -38.69 11.77 14.23
N ARG A 36 -38.39 12.20 13.00
CA ARG A 36 -38.87 11.54 11.77
C ARG A 36 -38.17 10.20 11.55
N ALA A 37 -36.85 10.16 11.67
CA ALA A 37 -36.08 8.93 11.50
C ALA A 37 -36.46 7.83 12.50
N GLN A 38 -36.73 8.19 13.77
CA GLN A 38 -37.23 7.24 14.77
C GLN A 38 -38.63 6.71 14.46
N LYS A 39 -39.51 7.55 13.92
CA LYS A 39 -40.88 7.15 13.53
C LYS A 39 -40.89 6.23 12.31
N ASP A 40 -39.96 6.43 11.39
CA ASP A 40 -39.81 5.57 10.21
C ASP A 40 -39.24 4.19 10.62
N LEU A 41 -38.29 4.15 11.56
CA LEU A 41 -37.73 2.91 12.14
C LEU A 41 -38.77 2.08 12.94
N GLU A 42 -39.67 2.74 13.66
CA GLU A 42 -40.80 2.06 14.35
C GLU A 42 -41.87 1.54 13.38
N SER A 43 -41.94 2.07 12.15
CA SER A 43 -42.87 1.61 11.12
C SER A 43 -42.36 0.40 10.34
N GLU A 44 -41.04 0.25 10.20
CA GLU A 44 -40.40 -0.89 9.52
C GLU A 44 -40.26 -2.13 10.44
N THR A 45 -40.23 -1.94 11.75
CA THR A 45 -40.18 -3.04 12.74
C THR A 45 -41.54 -3.63 13.10
N GLY A 46 -42.64 -3.10 12.52
CA GLY A 46 -44.02 -3.54 12.75
C GLY A 46 -44.57 -4.61 11.79
N SER A 47 -43.77 -5.15 10.86
CA SER A 47 -44.24 -6.09 9.83
C SER A 47 -43.35 -7.33 9.64
N ALA A 48 -42.83 -7.89 10.73
CA ALA A 48 -42.15 -9.19 10.73
C ALA A 48 -42.56 -10.02 11.95
N ALA A 49 -43.84 -10.35 12.02
CA ALA A 49 -44.36 -11.37 12.93
C ALA A 49 -45.49 -12.10 12.19
N ASP A 50 -45.14 -13.07 11.36
CA ASP A 50 -45.94 -14.26 11.11
C ASP A 50 -45.12 -15.28 10.30
N ALA A 51 -45.41 -16.56 10.59
CA ALA A 51 -44.91 -17.79 9.96
C ALA A 51 -43.56 -18.37 10.46
N GLU A 52 -43.57 -18.87 11.70
CA GLU A 52 -42.96 -20.18 11.99
C GLU A 52 -43.90 -21.32 11.53
N THR A 53 -43.30 -22.49 11.26
CA THR A 53 -43.80 -23.89 11.33
C THR A 53 -43.89 -24.62 9.98
N GLU A 54 -42.91 -25.49 9.68
CA GLU A 54 -43.10 -26.95 9.73
C GLU A 54 -41.78 -27.70 9.48
N LYS A 55 -41.76 -28.94 10.00
CA LYS A 55 -40.62 -29.75 10.42
C LYS A 55 -40.33 -30.88 9.42
N SER A 56 -39.08 -31.35 9.46
CA SER A 56 -38.64 -32.77 9.35
C SER A 56 -38.93 -33.52 8.04
N THR A 57 -37.93 -34.07 7.36
CA THR A 57 -37.32 -35.41 7.53
C THR A 57 -36.41 -35.56 6.28
N GLU A 58 -35.30 -36.26 6.18
CA GLU A 58 -34.80 -37.48 6.81
C GLU A 58 -33.30 -37.56 6.43
N ALA A 59 -32.49 -38.14 7.30
CA ALA A 59 -31.08 -38.43 7.04
C ALA A 59 -30.91 -39.90 6.61
N GLU A 60 -29.76 -40.16 5.99
CA GLU A 60 -28.99 -41.42 5.97
C GLU A 60 -29.04 -42.37 4.76
N THR A 61 -27.81 -42.72 4.35
CA THR A 61 -27.31 -43.92 3.64
C THR A 61 -27.55 -43.95 2.11
N ASN A 62 -26.60 -44.36 1.26
CA ASN A 62 -25.57 -45.38 1.41
C ASN A 62 -24.47 -45.24 0.34
N SER A 63 -23.29 -45.76 0.65
CA SER A 63 -22.12 -45.89 -0.22
C SER A 63 -22.23 -47.00 -1.26
N GLU A 64 -21.29 -46.97 -2.22
CA GLU A 64 -20.82 -48.05 -3.11
C GLU A 64 -21.72 -48.43 -4.30
N THR A 65 -21.19 -48.23 -5.52
CA THR A 65 -20.96 -49.32 -6.50
C THR A 65 -20.04 -48.79 -7.62
N GLU A 66 -18.78 -49.20 -7.59
CA GLU A 66 -17.97 -49.35 -8.80
C GLU A 66 -18.41 -50.61 -9.55
N SER A 67 -18.58 -50.50 -10.87
CA SER A 67 -17.74 -51.21 -11.86
C SER A 67 -18.45 -51.45 -13.20
N ARG A 68 -17.66 -51.22 -14.26
CA ARG A 68 -17.62 -51.97 -15.52
C ARG A 68 -18.57 -51.53 -16.65
N ILE A 69 -18.03 -50.69 -17.54
CA ILE A 69 -18.02 -50.97 -18.99
C ILE A 69 -16.63 -50.63 -19.54
N THR A 70 -15.95 -51.64 -20.06
CA THR A 70 -14.76 -51.52 -20.92
C THR A 70 -15.19 -51.57 -22.38
N GLU A 71 -14.62 -50.70 -23.22
CA GLU A 71 -13.87 -51.02 -24.45
C GLU A 71 -13.97 -49.91 -25.52
N ASN A 72 -12.79 -49.42 -25.89
CA ASN A 72 -12.33 -48.97 -27.20
C ASN A 72 -12.89 -47.68 -27.81
N HIS A 73 -12.07 -46.63 -27.77
CA HIS A 73 -11.46 -46.09 -28.99
C HIS A 73 -10.13 -45.40 -28.66
N THR A 74 -9.05 -45.91 -29.26
CA THR A 74 -7.75 -45.27 -29.38
C THR A 74 -7.84 -44.19 -30.46
N GLU A 75 -7.75 -42.93 -30.06
CA GLU A 75 -7.26 -41.84 -30.91
C GLU A 75 -6.13 -41.18 -30.13
N GLU A 76 -4.90 -41.40 -30.60
CA GLU A 76 -3.73 -40.63 -30.20
C GLU A 76 -3.96 -39.20 -30.69
N ALA A 77 -4.43 -38.33 -29.81
CA ALA A 77 -4.33 -36.89 -30.00
C ALA A 77 -2.89 -36.51 -29.64
N GLU A 78 -2.10 -36.17 -30.66
CA GLU A 78 -0.90 -35.36 -30.48
C GLU A 78 -1.33 -34.04 -29.82
N MET A 79 -1.22 -33.97 -28.50
CA MET A 79 -1.15 -32.70 -27.78
C MET A 79 0.17 -32.06 -28.18
N GLY A 80 0.10 -31.06 -29.04
CA GLY A 80 1.18 -30.10 -29.14
C GLY A 80 1.27 -29.40 -27.79
N ASP A 81 2.42 -29.53 -27.12
CA ASP A 81 2.79 -28.63 -26.05
C ASP A 81 2.84 -27.22 -26.66
N GLU A 82 1.78 -26.44 -26.48
CA GLU A 82 1.93 -24.98 -26.52
C GLU A 82 2.79 -24.64 -25.31
N GLU A 83 4.10 -24.49 -25.51
CA GLU A 83 4.98 -23.84 -24.54
C GLU A 83 4.40 -22.44 -24.30
N THR A 84 3.63 -22.29 -23.22
CA THR A 84 3.25 -20.99 -22.70
C THR A 84 4.56 -20.30 -22.29
N GLU A 85 4.98 -19.28 -23.05
CA GLU A 85 6.10 -18.42 -22.65
C GLU A 85 5.83 -17.89 -21.25
N GLU A 86 6.66 -18.27 -20.28
CA GLU A 86 6.58 -17.75 -18.91
C GLU A 86 6.72 -16.22 -18.93
N GLU A 87 5.78 -15.51 -18.30
CA GLU A 87 5.84 -14.06 -18.23
C GLU A 87 7.03 -13.61 -17.38
N MET A 88 7.99 -12.93 -18.01
CA MET A 88 9.20 -12.43 -17.33
C MET A 88 9.00 -11.03 -16.75
N ILE A 89 9.68 -10.75 -15.64
CA ILE A 89 9.78 -9.41 -15.04
C ILE A 89 11.24 -9.02 -14.81
N ARG A 90 11.55 -7.74 -14.97
CA ARG A 90 12.89 -7.17 -14.83
C ARG A 90 12.93 -6.19 -13.67
N VAL A 91 13.64 -6.55 -12.60
CA VAL A 91 13.72 -5.78 -11.36
C VAL A 91 15.05 -5.02 -11.29
N LEU A 92 14.98 -3.70 -11.19
CA LEU A 92 16.13 -2.85 -10.90
C LEU A 92 16.52 -3.00 -9.42
N ILE A 93 17.75 -3.45 -9.17
CA ILE A 93 18.28 -3.64 -7.82
C ILE A 93 18.98 -2.35 -7.39
N LEU A 94 18.46 -1.67 -6.36
CA LEU A 94 19.04 -0.41 -5.88
C LEU A 94 20.31 -0.62 -5.03
N SER A 95 21.21 0.37 -5.12
CA SER A 95 22.48 0.44 -4.38
C SER A 95 22.25 0.66 -2.89
N SER A 96 22.89 -0.17 -2.06
CA SER A 96 22.77 -0.08 -0.60
C SER A 96 23.50 1.12 0.02
N GLU A 97 24.44 1.73 -0.69
CA GLU A 97 25.25 2.83 -0.14
C GLU A 97 24.53 4.18 -0.19
N GLU A 98 23.77 4.41 -1.26
CA GLU A 98 23.15 5.71 -1.54
C GLU A 98 21.63 5.62 -1.80
N ASP A 99 21.05 4.42 -1.79
CA ASP A 99 19.65 4.16 -2.19
C ASP A 99 19.32 4.73 -3.59
N THR A 100 20.27 4.55 -4.51
CA THR A 100 20.19 5.03 -5.90
C THR A 100 20.22 3.86 -6.89
N GLN A 101 19.90 4.15 -8.14
CA GLN A 101 19.92 3.19 -9.25
C GLN A 101 21.34 2.76 -9.66
N TYR A 102 22.38 3.40 -9.10
CA TYR A 102 23.76 3.26 -9.56
C TYR A 102 24.66 2.64 -8.49
N HIS A 103 25.30 1.53 -8.85
CA HIS A 103 26.32 0.86 -8.05
C HIS A 103 27.72 1.31 -8.47
N GLN A 104 28.64 1.48 -7.51
CA GLN A 104 30.06 1.69 -7.82
C GLN A 104 30.78 0.39 -8.15
N SER A 105 30.35 -0.71 -7.53
CA SER A 105 30.83 -2.05 -7.85
C SER A 105 29.71 -3.07 -7.65
N VAL A 106 29.67 -4.07 -8.52
CA VAL A 106 28.77 -5.22 -8.38
C VAL A 106 29.64 -6.47 -8.22
N THR A 107 29.33 -7.29 -7.21
CA THR A 107 29.94 -8.60 -7.00
C THR A 107 28.87 -9.67 -7.02
N VAL A 108 29.12 -10.73 -7.77
CA VAL A 108 28.19 -11.84 -8.02
C VAL A 108 28.88 -13.15 -7.69
N GLN A 109 28.14 -14.01 -6.99
CA GLN A 109 28.47 -15.41 -6.76
C GLN A 109 27.27 -16.25 -7.20
N CYS A 110 27.49 -17.48 -7.61
CA CYS A 110 26.43 -18.42 -7.92
C CYS A 110 26.71 -19.75 -7.22
N ASP A 111 25.68 -20.43 -6.72
CA ASP A 111 25.81 -21.77 -6.14
C ASP A 111 25.97 -22.89 -7.18
N LYS A 112 26.00 -22.53 -8.46
CA LYS A 112 26.19 -23.39 -9.63
C LYS A 112 27.20 -22.77 -10.58
N PRO A 113 27.77 -23.54 -11.52
CA PRO A 113 28.50 -22.95 -12.64
C PRO A 113 27.63 -21.92 -13.37
N TYR A 114 28.23 -20.88 -13.90
CA TYR A 114 27.52 -19.79 -14.57
C TYR A 114 28.35 -19.23 -15.73
N GLN A 115 27.72 -18.49 -16.61
CA GLN A 115 28.32 -17.86 -17.77
C GLN A 115 28.15 -16.35 -17.71
N THR A 116 29.17 -15.63 -18.15
CA THR A 116 29.04 -14.20 -18.46
C THR A 116 29.05 -14.00 -19.98
N GLU A 117 28.13 -13.18 -20.49
CA GLU A 117 28.06 -12.81 -21.90
C GLU A 117 28.22 -11.30 -22.05
N GLN A 118 29.18 -10.88 -22.87
CA GLN A 118 29.44 -9.48 -23.21
C GLN A 118 29.81 -9.35 -24.68
N ASP A 119 29.11 -8.49 -25.42
CA ASP A 119 29.34 -8.24 -26.86
C ASP A 119 29.37 -9.53 -27.72
N GLY A 120 28.57 -10.54 -27.34
CA GLY A 120 28.49 -11.85 -28.01
C GLY A 120 29.65 -12.80 -27.70
N ALA A 121 30.55 -12.43 -26.78
CA ALA A 121 31.57 -13.32 -26.23
C ALA A 121 31.11 -13.88 -24.88
N THR A 122 31.24 -15.20 -24.70
CA THR A 122 30.87 -15.91 -23.47
C THR A 122 32.09 -16.35 -22.69
N SER A 123 32.05 -16.28 -21.36
CA SER A 123 33.05 -16.84 -20.45
C SER A 123 32.38 -17.75 -19.43
N ASP A 124 32.91 -18.96 -19.26
CA ASP A 124 32.44 -19.94 -18.27
C ASP A 124 33.11 -19.73 -16.91
N HIS A 125 32.33 -19.82 -15.84
CA HIS A 125 32.78 -19.69 -14.46
C HIS A 125 32.29 -20.90 -13.63
N PRO A 126 33.14 -21.57 -12.84
CA PRO A 126 32.70 -22.58 -11.88
C PRO A 126 31.98 -21.94 -10.69
N GLU A 127 31.17 -22.71 -9.95
CA GLU A 127 30.41 -22.27 -8.76
C GLU A 127 31.27 -21.65 -7.64
N THR A 128 32.58 -21.92 -7.61
CA THR A 128 33.51 -21.33 -6.64
C THR A 128 34.04 -19.95 -7.04
N GLU A 129 33.83 -19.53 -8.29
CA GLU A 129 34.39 -18.29 -8.82
C GLU A 129 33.46 -17.11 -8.54
N THR A 130 34.04 -16.01 -8.05
CA THR A 130 33.34 -14.74 -7.83
C THR A 130 33.59 -13.82 -9.02
N PHE A 131 32.52 -13.29 -9.60
CA PHE A 131 32.59 -12.27 -10.63
C PHE A 131 32.40 -10.89 -10.01
N SER A 132 33.27 -9.93 -10.35
CA SER A 132 33.19 -8.56 -9.84
C SER A 132 33.41 -7.56 -10.98
N LEU A 133 32.58 -6.52 -11.01
CA LEU A 133 32.69 -5.40 -11.93
C LEU A 133 32.77 -4.08 -11.14
N SER A 134 33.70 -3.21 -11.52
CA SER A 134 33.89 -1.88 -10.93
C SER A 134 33.59 -0.83 -11.98
N SER A 135 32.80 0.19 -11.61
CA SER A 135 32.37 1.26 -12.51
C SER A 135 33.54 2.06 -13.11
N GLY A 136 34.71 2.06 -12.46
CA GLY A 136 35.92 2.75 -12.91
C GLY A 136 36.80 1.95 -13.87
N ASP A 137 36.61 0.63 -13.93
CA ASP A 137 37.52 -0.30 -14.61
C ASP A 137 36.89 -1.00 -15.82
N CYS A 138 35.61 -0.73 -16.12
CA CYS A 138 34.89 -1.31 -17.24
C CYS A 138 34.51 -0.26 -18.30
N GLN A 139 34.40 -0.70 -19.55
CA GLN A 139 33.88 0.10 -20.64
C GLN A 139 32.35 0.12 -20.61
N GLU A 140 31.73 1.13 -21.23
CA GLU A 140 30.28 1.14 -21.46
C GLU A 140 29.86 -0.11 -22.24
N GLY A 141 28.73 -0.69 -21.85
CA GLY A 141 28.23 -1.95 -22.38
C GLY A 141 27.43 -2.73 -21.35
N GLU A 142 26.95 -3.89 -21.77
CA GLU A 142 26.10 -4.77 -20.97
C GLU A 142 26.79 -6.11 -20.77
N VAL A 143 26.69 -6.64 -19.56
CA VAL A 143 27.13 -7.99 -19.21
C VAL A 143 25.92 -8.75 -18.70
N TRP A 144 25.60 -9.87 -19.35
CA TRP A 144 24.60 -10.81 -18.89
C TRP A 144 25.26 -11.93 -18.10
N ILE A 145 24.63 -12.36 -17.02
CA ILE A 145 25.12 -13.42 -16.14
C ILE A 145 24.03 -14.47 -15.99
N LEU A 146 24.29 -15.64 -16.56
CA LEU A 146 23.35 -16.75 -16.67
C LEU A 146 23.87 -17.93 -15.84
N SER A 147 23.06 -18.44 -14.91
CA SER A 147 23.42 -19.66 -14.19
C SER A 147 23.19 -20.88 -15.08
N SER A 148 23.96 -21.94 -14.84
CA SER A 148 23.60 -23.26 -15.35
C SER A 148 22.53 -23.88 -14.45
N GLU A 149 21.55 -24.56 -15.06
CA GLU A 149 20.38 -25.07 -14.33
C GLU A 149 19.63 -23.94 -13.60
N ASP A 150 18.82 -24.25 -12.58
CA ASP A 150 18.13 -23.26 -11.74
C ASP A 150 19.06 -22.70 -10.63
N GLY A 151 20.28 -22.30 -11.01
CA GLY A 151 21.29 -21.78 -10.08
C GLY A 151 20.88 -20.43 -9.48
N MET A 152 21.26 -20.22 -8.22
CA MET A 152 20.90 -19.06 -7.41
C MET A 152 22.11 -18.13 -7.23
N PHE A 153 21.92 -16.86 -7.55
CA PHE A 153 22.95 -15.84 -7.37
C PHE A 153 22.91 -15.23 -5.98
N THR A 154 24.07 -14.93 -5.42
CA THR A 154 24.25 -14.07 -4.26
C THR A 154 24.93 -12.78 -4.71
N LEU A 155 24.53 -11.65 -4.13
CA LEU A 155 25.08 -10.33 -4.45
C LEU A 155 25.82 -9.73 -3.23
N PRO A 156 27.08 -10.13 -2.93
CA PRO A 156 27.80 -9.63 -1.75
C PRO A 156 27.97 -8.11 -1.66
N SER A 157 27.90 -7.41 -2.80
CA SER A 157 27.96 -5.94 -2.85
C SER A 157 26.63 -5.26 -2.53
N VAL A 158 25.53 -6.01 -2.44
CA VAL A 158 24.19 -5.50 -2.12
C VAL A 158 23.83 -5.90 -0.69
N ILE A 159 23.81 -4.91 0.19
CA ILE A 159 23.48 -5.06 1.60
C ILE A 159 21.96 -4.90 1.78
N ARG A 160 21.34 -5.92 2.36
CA ARG A 160 19.92 -5.95 2.74
C ARG A 160 19.79 -6.23 4.24
N SER A 161 18.58 -6.06 4.77
CA SER A 161 18.30 -6.28 6.20
C SER A 161 18.47 -7.75 6.61
N VAL A 162 18.20 -8.67 5.69
CA VAL A 162 18.40 -10.11 5.80
C VAL A 162 19.68 -10.49 5.06
N GLN A 163 20.53 -11.31 5.69
CA GLN A 163 21.77 -11.81 5.08
C GLN A 163 21.50 -12.98 4.13
N ASP A 164 22.42 -13.22 3.21
CA ASP A 164 22.45 -14.38 2.32
C ASP A 164 21.20 -14.58 1.45
N LEU A 165 20.57 -13.47 1.05
CA LEU A 165 19.47 -13.48 0.08
C LEU A 165 19.99 -13.88 -1.30
N THR A 166 19.22 -14.72 -1.97
CA THR A 166 19.55 -15.23 -3.30
C THR A 166 18.58 -14.78 -4.38
N TYR A 167 19.08 -14.70 -5.60
CA TYR A 167 18.39 -14.18 -6.78
C TYR A 167 18.38 -15.25 -7.87
N PRO A 168 17.20 -15.70 -8.35
CA PRO A 168 17.09 -16.70 -9.40
C PRO A 168 17.16 -16.02 -10.77
N GLY A 169 17.03 -16.81 -11.83
CA GLY A 169 16.90 -16.30 -13.19
C GLY A 169 18.23 -15.79 -13.71
N THR A 170 18.22 -14.59 -14.27
CA THR A 170 19.38 -13.97 -14.93
C THR A 170 19.69 -12.62 -14.31
N LEU A 171 20.97 -12.25 -14.28
CA LEU A 171 21.40 -10.90 -13.93
C LEU A 171 21.91 -10.17 -15.16
N GLN A 172 21.64 -8.88 -15.23
CA GLN A 172 22.25 -7.99 -16.21
C GLN A 172 22.92 -6.82 -15.48
N ILE A 173 24.15 -6.51 -15.87
CA ILE A 173 24.90 -5.35 -15.40
C ILE A 173 25.17 -4.45 -16.60
N GLU A 174 24.63 -3.24 -16.58
CA GLU A 174 24.88 -2.22 -17.60
C GLU A 174 25.79 -1.13 -17.04
N LYS A 175 26.92 -0.87 -17.72
CA LYS A 175 27.80 0.25 -17.39
C LYS A 175 27.30 1.54 -18.04
N ARG A 176 26.94 2.51 -17.19
CA ARG A 176 26.59 3.89 -17.55
C ARG A 176 27.61 4.90 -17.03
N LYS A 177 27.47 6.15 -17.45
CA LYS A 177 28.37 7.25 -17.03
C LYS A 177 28.35 7.45 -15.51
N GLU A 178 27.19 7.37 -14.90
CA GLU A 178 26.94 7.60 -13.47
C GLU A 178 27.38 6.42 -12.59
N GLY A 179 27.34 5.19 -13.12
CA GLY A 179 27.69 3.98 -12.37
C GLY A 179 27.26 2.70 -13.10
N LEU A 180 27.08 1.62 -12.34
CA LEU A 180 26.55 0.34 -12.84
C LEU A 180 25.07 0.23 -12.51
N VAL A 181 24.25 -0.13 -13.48
CA VAL A 181 22.84 -0.52 -13.28
C VAL A 181 22.79 -2.04 -13.17
N LEU A 182 22.13 -2.56 -12.15
CA LEU A 182 21.99 -4.00 -11.90
C LEU A 182 20.52 -4.40 -11.99
N ILE A 183 20.22 -5.36 -12.85
CA ILE A 183 18.86 -5.85 -13.11
C ILE A 183 18.82 -7.35 -12.84
N ASN A 184 17.78 -7.81 -12.16
CA ASN A 184 17.44 -9.22 -12.05
C ASN A 184 16.21 -9.51 -12.93
N GLU A 185 16.39 -10.37 -13.94
CA GLU A 185 15.32 -10.86 -14.80
C GLU A 185 14.92 -12.28 -14.39
N LEU A 186 13.63 -12.50 -14.13
CA LEU A 186 13.10 -13.76 -13.62
C LEU A 186 11.61 -13.94 -13.98
N PRO A 187 11.08 -15.17 -13.93
CA PRO A 187 9.65 -15.41 -14.10
C PRO A 187 8.80 -14.67 -13.06
N MET A 188 7.62 -14.20 -13.46
CA MET A 188 6.69 -13.43 -12.62
C MET A 188 6.35 -14.15 -11.31
N GLU A 189 6.12 -15.47 -11.36
CA GLU A 189 5.76 -16.24 -10.16
C GLU A 189 6.95 -16.38 -9.18
N GLU A 190 8.18 -16.52 -9.68
CA GLU A 190 9.40 -16.52 -8.85
C GLU A 190 9.65 -15.14 -8.21
N TYR A 191 9.33 -14.07 -8.93
CA TYR A 191 9.33 -12.71 -8.39
C TYR A 191 8.33 -12.56 -7.24
N LEU A 192 7.09 -13.02 -7.41
CA LEU A 192 6.04 -12.93 -6.39
C LEU A 192 6.35 -13.76 -5.14
N MET A 193 7.03 -14.90 -5.28
CA MET A 193 7.51 -15.68 -4.14
C MET A 193 8.51 -14.93 -3.25
N ARG A 194 9.11 -13.83 -3.75
CA ARG A 194 10.01 -12.93 -3.01
C ARG A 194 9.33 -11.63 -2.59
N VAL A 195 8.33 -11.15 -3.33
CA VAL A 195 7.54 -9.98 -2.95
C VAL A 195 6.60 -10.28 -1.78
N VAL A 196 5.76 -11.31 -1.88
CA VAL A 196 4.73 -11.59 -0.87
C VAL A 196 5.29 -11.73 0.55
N PRO A 197 6.37 -12.51 0.82
CA PRO A 197 6.93 -12.56 2.18
C PRO A 197 7.65 -11.28 2.61
N SER A 198 8.06 -10.43 1.67
CA SER A 198 8.68 -9.13 1.96
C SER A 198 7.65 -8.04 2.28
N GLU A 199 6.43 -8.18 1.78
CA GLU A 199 5.33 -7.21 1.95
C GLU A 199 4.37 -7.58 3.09
N MET A 200 4.01 -8.87 3.21
CA MET A 200 3.02 -9.34 4.16
C MET A 200 3.60 -10.42 5.07
N PRO A 201 3.38 -10.34 6.40
CA PRO A 201 3.88 -11.36 7.32
C PRO A 201 3.35 -12.75 6.95
N SER A 202 4.27 -13.70 6.75
CA SER A 202 3.93 -15.10 6.40
C SER A 202 3.07 -15.83 7.44
N SER A 203 2.91 -15.27 8.64
CA SER A 203 1.99 -15.74 9.68
C SER A 203 0.52 -15.47 9.35
N TYR A 204 0.20 -14.53 8.45
CA TYR A 204 -1.16 -14.13 8.13
C TYR A 204 -1.98 -15.29 7.55
N PRO A 205 -3.32 -15.24 7.61
CA PRO A 205 -4.19 -16.26 7.02
C PRO A 205 -3.90 -16.48 5.53
N LEU A 206 -4.14 -17.71 5.04
CA LEU A 206 -3.82 -18.06 3.66
C LEU A 206 -4.58 -17.19 2.63
N GLU A 207 -5.84 -16.85 2.90
CA GLU A 207 -6.65 -16.02 2.00
C GLU A 207 -6.13 -14.58 1.93
N ALA A 208 -5.61 -14.01 3.03
CA ALA A 208 -4.92 -12.72 2.99
C ALA A 208 -3.63 -12.77 2.17
N LEU A 209 -2.84 -13.85 2.30
CA LEU A 209 -1.63 -14.06 1.50
C LEU A 209 -1.95 -14.23 0.00
N LYS A 210 -3.07 -14.87 -0.34
CA LYS A 210 -3.55 -14.97 -1.73
C LYS A 210 -3.99 -13.62 -2.27
N ALA A 211 -4.71 -12.83 -1.47
CA ALA A 211 -5.10 -11.47 -1.84
C ALA A 211 -3.86 -10.62 -2.13
N GLN A 212 -2.83 -10.70 -1.27
CA GLN A 212 -1.54 -10.02 -1.51
C GLN A 212 -0.84 -10.51 -2.79
N ALA A 213 -0.85 -11.81 -3.08
CA ALA A 213 -0.24 -12.36 -4.29
C ALA A 213 -0.90 -11.80 -5.56
N VAL A 214 -2.23 -11.77 -5.61
CA VAL A 214 -2.98 -11.26 -6.76
C VAL A 214 -2.84 -9.74 -6.91
N SER A 215 -2.92 -8.98 -5.80
CA SER A 215 -2.64 -7.54 -5.83
C SER A 215 -1.24 -7.26 -6.35
N ALA A 216 -0.24 -8.00 -5.84
CA ALA A 216 1.15 -7.83 -6.26
C ALA A 216 1.37 -8.16 -7.74
N ARG A 217 0.79 -9.26 -8.24
CA ARG A 217 0.87 -9.63 -9.66
C ARG A 217 0.23 -8.57 -10.56
N THR A 218 -0.97 -8.14 -10.20
CA THR A 218 -1.72 -7.13 -10.96
C THR A 218 -0.93 -5.82 -11.02
N TYR A 219 -0.38 -5.38 -9.88
CA TYR A 219 0.47 -4.20 -9.80
C TYR A 219 1.72 -4.34 -10.67
N ALA A 220 2.46 -5.44 -10.56
CA ALA A 220 3.68 -5.68 -11.32
C ALA A 220 3.45 -5.64 -12.84
N ARG A 221 2.38 -6.31 -13.33
CA ARG A 221 1.97 -6.23 -14.74
C ARG A 221 1.60 -4.81 -15.16
N LYS A 222 0.88 -4.07 -14.30
CA LYS A 222 0.52 -2.67 -14.57
C LYS A 222 1.75 -1.76 -14.70
N GLN A 223 2.75 -1.92 -13.84
CA GLN A 223 3.99 -1.13 -13.90
C GLN A 223 4.83 -1.48 -15.14
N LYS A 224 4.86 -2.77 -15.51
CA LYS A 224 5.46 -3.24 -16.77
C LYS A 224 4.81 -2.58 -17.99
N GLU A 225 3.47 -2.51 -18.06
CA GLU A 225 2.74 -1.81 -19.12
C GLU A 225 3.03 -0.29 -19.15
N ALA A 226 3.14 0.33 -17.97
CA ALA A 226 3.40 1.75 -17.83
C ALA A 226 4.83 2.14 -18.25
N GLY A 227 5.79 1.22 -18.15
CA GLY A 227 7.17 1.42 -18.59
C GLY A 227 7.91 2.53 -17.86
N ARG A 228 7.60 2.74 -16.56
CA ARG A 228 8.15 3.85 -15.76
C ARG A 228 9.67 3.82 -15.62
N LEU A 229 10.28 2.62 -15.63
CA LEU A 229 11.73 2.41 -15.53
C LEU A 229 12.35 1.96 -16.86
N ARG A 230 11.68 2.20 -17.98
CA ARG A 230 12.18 1.84 -19.32
C ARG A 230 13.53 2.47 -19.63
N GLU A 231 13.84 3.63 -19.05
CA GLU A 231 15.16 4.25 -19.20
C GLU A 231 16.30 3.42 -18.59
N PHE A 232 16.00 2.58 -17.59
CA PHE A 232 16.93 1.64 -16.97
C PHE A 232 16.82 0.22 -17.55
N GLY A 233 15.90 -0.01 -18.49
CA GLY A 233 15.61 -1.35 -18.99
C GLY A 233 14.96 -2.26 -17.95
N ALA A 234 14.25 -1.70 -16.96
CA ALA A 234 13.55 -2.43 -15.91
C ALA A 234 12.04 -2.16 -15.93
N ASP A 235 11.27 -3.06 -15.32
CA ASP A 235 9.81 -2.97 -15.17
C ASP A 235 9.43 -2.34 -13.83
N VAL A 236 10.15 -2.74 -12.76
CA VAL A 236 9.98 -2.29 -11.36
C VAL A 236 11.35 -2.15 -10.68
N ASP A 237 11.42 -1.47 -9.54
CA ASP A 237 12.58 -1.51 -8.63
C ASP A 237 12.26 -2.31 -7.36
N ASP A 238 13.28 -2.55 -6.52
CA ASP A 238 13.17 -3.34 -5.30
C ASP A 238 12.86 -2.56 -4.02
N SER A 239 12.39 -1.32 -4.17
CA SER A 239 12.05 -0.40 -3.06
C SER A 239 10.55 -0.24 -2.84
N VAL A 240 10.19 0.50 -1.79
CA VAL A 240 8.81 0.90 -1.48
C VAL A 240 8.18 1.83 -2.52
N ASN A 241 8.96 2.35 -3.49
CA ASN A 241 8.40 3.11 -4.61
C ASN A 241 7.61 2.21 -5.58
N PHE A 242 7.89 0.90 -5.54
CA PHE A 242 7.18 -0.13 -6.27
C PHE A 242 6.67 -1.18 -5.29
N GLN A 243 7.40 -2.29 -5.17
CA GLN A 243 7.10 -3.36 -4.24
C GLN A 243 8.40 -3.82 -3.59
N VAL A 244 8.34 -4.12 -2.31
CA VAL A 244 9.50 -4.63 -1.58
C VAL A 244 9.86 -6.00 -2.15
N TYR A 245 10.98 -6.06 -2.89
CA TYR A 245 11.45 -7.29 -3.52
C TYR A 245 12.63 -7.88 -2.74
N ASN A 246 12.51 -9.17 -2.43
CA ASN A 246 13.59 -9.99 -1.88
C ASN A 246 14.23 -9.43 -0.60
N ASN A 247 13.46 -8.80 0.30
CA ASN A 247 13.95 -8.30 1.59
C ASN A 247 13.72 -9.31 2.73
N GLN A 248 13.03 -10.42 2.46
CA GLN A 248 12.80 -11.54 3.36
C GLN A 248 13.07 -12.86 2.62
N ALA A 249 13.48 -13.89 3.36
CA ALA A 249 13.64 -15.22 2.78
C ALA A 249 12.29 -15.80 2.33
N MET A 250 12.32 -16.63 1.28
CA MET A 250 11.14 -17.35 0.80
C MET A 250 10.46 -18.13 1.93
N ASN A 251 9.12 -18.18 1.89
CA ASN A 251 8.35 -18.88 2.89
C ASN A 251 7.34 -19.83 2.24
N ARG A 252 7.28 -21.07 2.72
CA ARG A 252 6.38 -22.10 2.14
C ARG A 252 4.90 -21.69 2.12
N ARG A 253 4.42 -20.90 3.10
CA ARG A 253 3.02 -20.43 3.14
C ARG A 253 2.76 -19.37 2.07
N THR A 254 3.66 -18.41 1.91
CA THR A 254 3.54 -17.36 0.88
C THR A 254 3.71 -17.96 -0.51
N THR A 255 4.69 -18.85 -0.71
CA THR A 255 4.85 -19.64 -1.95
C THR A 255 3.58 -20.42 -2.29
N ARG A 256 2.93 -21.05 -1.31
CA ARG A 256 1.66 -21.75 -1.54
C ARG A 256 0.55 -20.78 -1.99
N ALA A 257 0.50 -19.56 -1.45
CA ALA A 257 -0.49 -18.57 -1.84
C ALA A 257 -0.28 -18.08 -3.28
N VAL A 258 0.97 -17.81 -3.66
CA VAL A 258 1.39 -17.43 -5.02
C VAL A 258 0.96 -18.52 -6.01
N LYS A 259 1.37 -19.77 -5.78
CA LYS A 259 1.00 -20.91 -6.64
C LYS A 259 -0.51 -21.16 -6.72
N ALA A 260 -1.25 -20.95 -5.63
CA ALA A 260 -2.70 -21.14 -5.61
C ALA A 260 -3.47 -20.02 -6.35
N THR A 261 -2.77 -18.98 -6.80
CA THR A 261 -3.34 -17.83 -7.51
C THR A 261 -2.52 -17.50 -8.76
N GLU A 262 -1.79 -18.48 -9.30
CA GLU A 262 -0.94 -18.34 -10.48
C GLU A 262 -1.73 -17.79 -11.65
N GLY A 263 -1.17 -16.80 -12.36
CA GLY A 263 -1.82 -16.12 -13.49
C GLY A 263 -2.99 -15.19 -13.13
N VAL A 264 -3.59 -15.29 -11.95
CA VAL A 264 -4.77 -14.50 -11.57
C VAL A 264 -4.40 -13.02 -11.39
N VAL A 265 -5.10 -12.16 -12.13
CA VAL A 265 -5.00 -10.69 -12.04
C VAL A 265 -6.37 -10.01 -12.01
N MET A 266 -6.40 -8.77 -11.51
CA MET A 266 -7.62 -7.98 -11.41
C MET A 266 -7.72 -6.94 -12.53
N LYS A 267 -8.85 -6.93 -13.23
CA LYS A 267 -9.19 -5.94 -14.26
C LYS A 267 -10.50 -5.24 -13.93
N GLN A 268 -10.69 -4.08 -14.53
CA GLN A 268 -11.97 -3.38 -14.62
C GLN A 268 -12.08 -2.75 -15.99
N ASP A 269 -13.21 -2.96 -16.67
CA ASP A 269 -13.43 -2.52 -18.06
C ASP A 269 -12.33 -3.05 -19.00
N GLY A 270 -11.86 -4.28 -18.79
CA GLY A 270 -10.77 -4.91 -19.54
C GLY A 270 -9.37 -4.35 -19.29
N VAL A 271 -9.19 -3.41 -18.35
CA VAL A 271 -7.89 -2.78 -18.03
C VAL A 271 -7.40 -3.26 -16.66
N LEU A 272 -6.11 -3.58 -16.54
CA LEU A 272 -5.50 -3.92 -15.24
C LEU A 272 -5.72 -2.80 -14.21
N LEU A 273 -6.17 -3.18 -13.02
CA LEU A 273 -6.35 -2.27 -11.90
C LEU A 273 -5.00 -1.72 -11.40
N ASP A 274 -5.03 -0.52 -10.83
CA ASP A 274 -3.93 -0.01 -10.01
C ASP A 274 -4.03 -0.64 -8.61
N ALA A 275 -3.53 -1.88 -8.50
CA ALA A 275 -3.69 -2.74 -7.34
C ALA A 275 -2.76 -2.36 -6.17
N LEU A 276 -2.83 -1.10 -5.74
CA LEU A 276 -2.08 -0.58 -4.60
C LEU A 276 -2.49 -1.25 -3.30
N TYR A 277 -1.59 -1.30 -2.31
CA TYR A 277 -1.87 -1.85 -0.99
C TYR A 277 -0.99 -1.17 0.06
N TYR A 278 -1.45 -1.19 1.31
CA TYR A 278 -0.78 -0.51 2.42
C TYR A 278 -1.00 -1.26 3.74
N SER A 279 -0.28 -0.87 4.80
CA SER A 279 -0.24 -1.66 6.04
C SER A 279 -1.58 -1.70 6.78
N THR A 280 -2.10 -0.53 7.17
CA THR A 280 -3.26 -0.45 8.08
C THR A 280 -4.14 0.74 7.74
N SER A 281 -5.44 0.53 7.65
CA SER A 281 -6.48 1.54 7.48
C SER A 281 -6.82 2.23 8.80
N CYS A 282 -7.43 3.41 8.68
CA CYS A 282 -8.08 4.08 9.80
C CYS A 282 -9.56 3.69 9.95
N GLY A 283 -10.01 2.61 9.29
CA GLY A 283 -11.43 2.22 9.21
C GLY A 283 -12.11 2.74 7.94
N ILE A 284 -11.35 2.92 6.87
CA ILE A 284 -11.88 3.36 5.57
C ILE A 284 -12.90 2.33 5.06
N ASP A 285 -14.07 2.82 4.71
CA ASP A 285 -15.16 2.09 4.07
C ASP A 285 -15.52 2.84 2.79
N LEU A 286 -15.46 2.16 1.64
CA LEU A 286 -15.72 2.75 0.32
C LEU A 286 -17.17 3.26 0.16
N THR A 287 -18.10 2.85 1.03
CA THR A 287 -19.49 3.32 1.02
C THR A 287 -19.68 4.66 1.74
N ARG A 288 -18.67 5.13 2.47
CA ARG A 288 -18.71 6.35 3.28
C ARG A 288 -18.02 7.51 2.55
N ASN A 289 -18.61 8.70 2.66
CA ASN A 289 -17.97 9.94 2.23
C ASN A 289 -17.46 10.74 3.44
N LEU A 290 -16.15 10.92 3.50
CA LEU A 290 -15.36 11.61 4.52
C LEU A 290 -14.68 12.87 3.98
N SER A 291 -15.14 13.42 2.85
CA SER A 291 -14.53 14.61 2.23
C SER A 291 -14.76 15.90 3.05
N GLU A 292 -15.81 15.92 3.87
CA GLU A 292 -16.16 17.04 4.75
C GLU A 292 -15.41 16.95 6.09
N GLU A 293 -14.66 18.02 6.43
CA GLU A 293 -13.77 18.06 7.60
C GLU A 293 -14.45 17.62 8.90
N ALA A 294 -15.64 18.17 9.20
CA ALA A 294 -16.35 17.84 10.43
C ALA A 294 -16.78 16.36 10.52
N VAL A 295 -17.08 15.74 9.37
CA VAL A 295 -17.41 14.32 9.29
C VAL A 295 -16.16 13.48 9.51
N PHE A 296 -15.05 13.85 8.85
CA PHE A 296 -13.76 13.19 9.05
C PHE A 296 -13.28 13.27 10.50
N CYS A 297 -13.34 14.45 11.13
CA CYS A 297 -12.97 14.62 12.55
C CYS A 297 -13.78 13.68 13.45
N SER A 298 -15.11 13.64 13.27
CA SER A 298 -15.97 12.73 14.06
C SER A 298 -15.60 11.26 13.87
N PHE A 299 -15.25 10.87 12.64
CA PHE A 299 -14.84 9.50 12.32
C PHE A 299 -13.49 9.14 12.95
N ILE A 300 -12.47 9.97 12.74
CA ILE A 300 -11.11 9.66 13.16
C ILE A 300 -10.94 9.79 14.69
N SER A 301 -11.77 10.57 15.38
CA SER A 301 -11.80 10.58 16.86
C SER A 301 -12.56 9.38 17.45
N GLY A 302 -13.31 8.64 16.65
CA GLY A 302 -14.13 7.51 17.06
C GLY A 302 -13.49 6.15 16.83
N THR A 303 -14.20 5.09 17.22
CA THR A 303 -13.93 3.70 16.83
C THR A 303 -15.26 3.06 16.47
N GLU A 304 -15.36 2.51 15.27
CA GLU A 304 -16.55 1.77 14.84
C GLU A 304 -16.32 0.27 15.09
N GLU A 305 -17.30 -0.39 15.70
CA GLU A 305 -17.16 -1.81 16.05
C GLU A 305 -17.12 -2.74 14.84
N SER A 306 -17.59 -2.28 13.68
CA SER A 306 -17.54 -3.00 12.42
C SER A 306 -16.18 -2.94 11.74
N ASP A 307 -15.27 -2.06 12.17
CA ASP A 307 -14.00 -1.87 11.47
C ASP A 307 -13.07 -3.05 11.75
N TYR A 308 -12.64 -3.71 10.67
CA TYR A 308 -11.75 -4.88 10.74
C TYR A 308 -10.47 -4.59 11.53
N GLU A 309 -9.88 -3.41 11.34
CA GLU A 309 -8.60 -3.06 11.97
C GLU A 309 -8.75 -2.32 13.29
N LYS A 310 -9.94 -2.26 13.89
CA LYS A 310 -10.17 -1.47 15.11
C LYS A 310 -9.17 -1.80 16.22
N GLU A 311 -8.67 -3.03 16.32
CA GLU A 311 -7.71 -3.45 17.34
C GLU A 311 -6.23 -3.27 16.96
N GLU A 312 -5.92 -2.88 15.72
CA GLU A 312 -4.55 -2.64 15.30
C GLU A 312 -3.97 -1.37 15.96
N PRO A 313 -2.71 -1.38 16.45
CA PRO A 313 -2.13 -0.21 17.10
C PRO A 313 -2.12 1.05 16.23
N TRP A 314 -1.92 0.86 14.92
CA TRP A 314 -1.90 1.94 13.92
C TRP A 314 -3.29 2.50 13.58
N TYR A 315 -4.37 1.84 14.00
CA TYR A 315 -5.74 2.26 13.70
C TYR A 315 -5.99 3.72 14.12
N ARG A 316 -5.41 4.14 15.23
CA ARG A 316 -5.38 5.55 15.69
C ARG A 316 -3.99 5.91 16.17
N TRP A 317 -3.64 7.19 16.00
CA TRP A 317 -2.41 7.73 16.53
C TRP A 317 -2.51 9.23 16.79
N THR A 318 -1.65 9.74 17.66
CA THR A 318 -1.50 11.18 17.90
C THR A 318 -0.03 11.59 17.91
N THR A 319 0.22 12.87 17.62
CA THR A 319 1.52 13.52 17.82
C THR A 319 1.29 15.03 17.95
N SER A 320 2.32 15.80 18.31
CA SER A 320 2.18 17.26 18.38
C SER A 320 3.42 17.98 17.89
N PHE A 321 3.20 19.15 17.29
CA PHE A 321 4.25 20.02 16.78
C PHE A 321 4.11 21.42 17.37
N SER A 322 5.22 21.95 17.88
CA SER A 322 5.32 23.39 18.16
C SER A 322 5.49 24.20 16.87
N LEU A 323 5.06 25.48 16.84
CA LEU A 323 5.32 26.38 15.71
C LEU A 323 6.83 26.55 15.42
N GLU A 324 7.69 26.42 16.45
CA GLU A 324 9.15 26.46 16.29
C GLU A 324 9.66 25.25 15.51
N GLU A 325 9.14 24.06 15.82
CA GLU A 325 9.48 22.82 15.13
C GLU A 325 8.96 22.83 13.69
N LEU A 326 7.69 23.21 13.47
CA LEU A 326 7.14 23.39 12.13
C LEU A 326 7.97 24.36 11.30
N THR A 327 8.44 25.46 11.90
CA THR A 327 9.34 26.41 11.22
C THR A 327 10.65 25.75 10.78
N LYS A 328 11.21 24.85 11.58
CA LYS A 328 12.45 24.13 11.25
C LYS A 328 12.22 23.13 10.11
N LEU A 329 11.15 22.35 10.18
CA LEU A 329 10.78 21.36 9.16
C LEU A 329 10.49 22.02 7.81
N VAL A 330 9.66 23.07 7.79
CA VAL A 330 9.34 23.87 6.59
C VAL A 330 10.59 24.52 5.99
N ARG A 331 11.55 24.95 6.82
CA ARG A 331 12.83 25.47 6.31
C ARG A 331 13.70 24.36 5.71
N LYS A 332 13.70 23.17 6.33
CA LYS A 332 14.46 21.99 5.89
C LYS A 332 13.96 21.46 4.55
N SER A 333 12.65 21.51 4.29
CA SER A 333 12.04 21.17 3.00
C SER A 333 12.28 22.21 1.90
N GLY A 334 12.89 23.36 2.23
CA GLY A 334 13.22 24.42 1.26
C GLY A 334 12.11 25.45 1.03
N LEU A 335 10.95 25.31 1.68
CA LEU A 335 9.84 26.27 1.61
C LEU A 335 10.21 27.60 2.27
N LYS A 336 9.86 28.72 1.61
CA LYS A 336 10.33 30.08 1.97
C LYS A 336 9.27 30.97 2.61
N VAL A 337 8.44 30.42 3.49
CA VAL A 337 7.35 31.16 4.17
C VAL A 337 7.80 31.90 5.44
N GLY A 338 9.05 31.72 5.89
CA GLY A 338 9.55 32.34 7.12
C GLY A 338 9.12 31.57 8.38
N ARG A 339 8.98 32.28 9.52
CA ARG A 339 8.45 31.66 10.75
C ARG A 339 7.00 31.27 10.50
N VAL A 340 6.68 30.00 10.72
CA VAL A 340 5.32 29.45 10.60
C VAL A 340 4.43 30.11 11.65
N GLU A 341 3.26 30.55 11.21
CA GLU A 341 2.23 31.19 12.04
C GLU A 341 0.94 30.38 12.08
N ALA A 342 0.65 29.59 11.04
CA ALA A 342 -0.51 28.71 11.02
C ALA A 342 -0.32 27.56 10.02
N LEU A 343 -1.06 26.48 10.27
CA LEU A 343 -1.34 25.42 9.32
C LEU A 343 -2.85 25.39 9.08
N LYS A 344 -3.26 24.93 7.90
CA LYS A 344 -4.67 24.72 7.60
C LYS A 344 -4.84 23.56 6.62
N GLU A 345 -5.71 22.63 6.96
CA GLU A 345 -6.14 21.53 6.12
C GLU A 345 -6.85 22.06 4.87
N GLY A 346 -6.48 21.49 3.72
CA GLY A 346 -7.18 21.65 2.46
C GLY A 346 -8.27 20.59 2.27
N PRO A 347 -8.73 20.39 1.03
CA PRO A 347 -9.69 19.36 0.68
C PRO A 347 -9.21 17.95 1.04
N ARG A 348 -10.18 17.05 1.22
CA ARG A 348 -9.96 15.62 1.44
C ARG A 348 -10.54 14.80 0.29
N THR A 349 -9.99 13.60 0.09
CA THR A 349 -10.65 12.59 -0.76
C THR A 349 -11.97 12.14 -0.14
N GLU A 350 -12.80 11.40 -0.89
CA GLU A 350 -14.02 10.79 -0.34
C GLU A 350 -13.71 9.83 0.81
N GLN A 351 -12.52 9.24 0.87
CA GLN A 351 -12.06 8.38 1.96
C GLN A 351 -11.40 9.17 3.11
N GLY A 352 -11.36 10.50 3.04
CA GLY A 352 -10.89 11.37 4.12
C GLY A 352 -9.40 11.66 4.14
N ARG A 353 -8.64 11.22 3.12
CA ARG A 353 -7.21 11.51 3.00
C ARG A 353 -7.01 12.99 2.69
N LEU A 354 -6.16 13.66 3.46
CA LEU A 354 -5.83 15.06 3.22
C LEU A 354 -5.07 15.22 1.89
N GLN A 355 -5.57 16.08 0.99
CA GLN A 355 -4.97 16.31 -0.33
C GLN A 355 -3.99 17.48 -0.34
N SER A 356 -4.21 18.47 0.52
CA SER A 356 -3.31 19.61 0.62
C SER A 356 -3.26 20.18 2.03
N LEU A 357 -2.12 20.80 2.35
CA LEU A 357 -1.88 21.50 3.61
C LEU A 357 -1.36 22.89 3.30
N THR A 358 -2.07 23.91 3.77
CA THR A 358 -1.63 25.30 3.66
C THR A 358 -0.72 25.64 4.83
N VAL A 359 0.49 26.14 4.52
CA VAL A 359 1.47 26.60 5.50
C VAL A 359 1.58 28.12 5.40
N THR A 360 1.08 28.82 6.41
CA THR A 360 1.16 30.29 6.50
C THR A 360 2.33 30.68 7.40
N GLY A 361 3.19 31.59 6.93
CA GLY A 361 4.27 32.15 7.72
C GLY A 361 4.50 33.64 7.50
N LYS A 362 5.41 34.22 8.29
CA LYS A 362 5.71 35.66 8.30
C LYS A 362 6.05 36.29 6.94
N ARG A 363 6.48 35.50 5.96
CA ARG A 363 6.92 35.98 4.63
C ARG A 363 5.98 35.57 3.50
N GLY A 364 4.89 34.85 3.80
CA GLY A 364 3.93 34.41 2.81
C GLY A 364 3.31 33.07 3.17
N GLU A 365 2.62 32.51 2.20
CA GLU A 365 1.89 31.25 2.31
C GLU A 365 2.28 30.33 1.17
N THR A 366 2.25 29.04 1.41
CA THR A 366 2.44 28.00 0.39
C THR A 366 1.47 26.86 0.65
N VAL A 367 1.08 26.17 -0.41
CA VAL A 367 0.31 24.93 -0.33
C VAL A 367 1.27 23.77 -0.59
N VAL A 368 1.19 22.75 0.24
CA VAL A 368 1.86 21.46 0.05
C VAL A 368 0.79 20.49 -0.39
N GLU A 369 0.96 19.87 -1.56
CA GLU A 369 -0.05 19.03 -2.20
C GLU A 369 0.44 17.58 -2.28
N GLY A 370 -0.46 16.64 -2.06
CA GLY A 370 -0.15 15.22 -2.07
C GLY A 370 0.21 14.68 -0.69
N GLU A 371 -0.28 13.47 -0.40
CA GLU A 371 -0.12 12.82 0.90
C GLU A 371 1.35 12.60 1.27
N TYR A 372 2.18 12.22 0.30
CA TYR A 372 3.60 11.98 0.50
C TYR A 372 4.35 13.24 0.94
N ASP A 373 4.17 14.35 0.23
CA ASP A 373 4.82 15.64 0.54
C ASP A 373 4.34 16.20 1.89
N ILE A 374 3.06 16.01 2.23
CA ILE A 374 2.52 16.38 3.54
C ILE A 374 3.19 15.56 4.64
N ARG A 375 3.29 14.24 4.47
CA ARG A 375 3.87 13.33 5.48
C ARG A 375 5.37 13.53 5.65
N THR A 376 6.11 13.79 4.58
CA THR A 376 7.56 14.06 4.62
C THR A 376 7.88 15.49 5.10
N LEU A 377 6.93 16.43 5.00
CA LEU A 377 7.06 17.73 5.65
C LEU A 377 6.91 17.63 7.17
N LEU A 378 5.92 16.84 7.63
CA LEU A 378 5.53 16.73 9.03
C LEU A 378 6.21 15.54 9.74
N VAL A 379 7.54 15.47 9.67
CA VAL A 379 8.32 14.44 10.37
C VAL A 379 8.35 14.72 11.88
N PRO A 380 7.81 13.85 12.74
CA PRO A 380 7.83 14.06 14.19
C PRO A 380 9.27 13.93 14.74
N GLU A 381 9.94 15.04 15.08
CA GLU A 381 11.32 15.03 15.59
C GLU A 381 11.38 15.12 17.13
N LYS A 382 10.44 15.82 17.77
CA LYS A 382 10.44 16.02 19.24
C LYS A 382 9.44 15.17 19.99
N THR A 383 8.22 15.03 19.46
CA THR A 383 7.15 14.25 20.07
C THR A 383 6.92 13.03 19.18
N PRO A 384 7.34 11.83 19.62
CA PRO A 384 7.07 10.61 18.87
C PRO A 384 5.57 10.42 18.64
N VAL A 385 5.23 9.68 17.59
CA VAL A 385 3.84 9.27 17.37
C VAL A 385 3.44 8.31 18.48
N THR A 386 2.31 8.57 19.13
CA THR A 386 1.70 7.68 20.12
C THR A 386 0.60 6.88 19.44
N LEU A 387 0.69 5.55 19.50
CA LEU A 387 -0.27 4.61 18.90
C LEU A 387 -1.53 4.46 19.76
N LYS A 388 -2.58 3.83 19.21
CA LYS A 388 -3.84 3.56 19.92
C LYS A 388 -3.62 2.87 21.27
N ASN A 389 -2.66 1.96 21.34
CA ASN A 389 -2.32 1.19 22.55
C ASN A 389 -1.45 1.98 23.55
N GLY A 390 -1.09 3.22 23.24
CA GLY A 390 -0.25 4.10 24.07
C GLY A 390 1.26 3.90 23.90
N GLU A 391 1.69 3.01 23.00
CA GLU A 391 3.10 2.82 22.68
C GLU A 391 3.63 3.93 21.77
N GLU A 392 4.91 4.25 21.90
CA GLU A 392 5.60 5.14 20.98
C GLU A 392 5.99 4.38 19.72
N ALA A 393 5.63 4.93 18.56
CA ALA A 393 6.02 4.38 17.27
C ALA A 393 7.52 4.57 17.00
N PRO A 394 8.15 3.69 16.19
CA PRO A 394 9.48 3.96 15.67
C PRO A 394 9.50 5.23 14.80
N ASP A 395 10.68 5.84 14.66
CA ASP A 395 10.88 6.93 13.69
C ASP A 395 10.75 6.37 12.26
N LEU A 396 9.73 6.83 11.55
CA LEU A 396 9.44 6.43 10.18
C LEU A 396 10.09 7.37 9.14
N GLY A 397 10.73 8.46 9.56
CA GLY A 397 11.22 9.51 8.67
C GLY A 397 10.12 10.33 7.99
N MET A 398 8.85 10.08 8.33
CA MET A 398 7.65 10.76 7.84
C MET A 398 6.46 10.50 8.78
N LEU A 399 5.38 11.24 8.60
CA LEU A 399 4.12 10.99 9.31
C LEU A 399 3.49 9.65 8.85
N PRO A 400 2.83 8.86 9.73
CA PRO A 400 2.35 7.52 9.38
C PRO A 400 1.35 7.49 8.22
N SER A 401 0.46 8.48 8.15
CA SER A 401 -0.54 8.62 7.08
C SER A 401 -0.95 10.09 6.92
N ALA A 402 -1.68 10.41 5.85
CA ALA A 402 -2.33 11.71 5.67
C ALA A 402 -3.81 11.72 6.12
N PHE A 403 -4.22 10.74 6.95
CA PHE A 403 -5.54 10.70 7.58
C PHE A 403 -5.45 11.29 8.98
N PHE A 404 -5.36 12.61 9.06
CA PHE A 404 -5.36 13.34 10.33
C PHE A 404 -6.11 14.67 10.22
N TYR A 405 -6.46 15.26 11.36
CA TYR A 405 -6.82 16.67 11.48
C TYR A 405 -5.93 17.35 12.54
N LEU A 406 -5.95 18.68 12.52
CA LEU A 406 -5.17 19.57 13.38
C LEU A 406 -6.06 20.10 14.51
N GLU A 407 -5.62 19.92 15.75
CA GLU A 407 -6.20 20.57 16.91
C GLU A 407 -5.25 21.68 17.42
N PRO A 408 -5.65 22.96 17.37
CA PRO A 408 -4.78 24.07 17.78
C PRO A 408 -4.41 24.01 19.26
N ILE A 409 -3.12 24.08 19.56
CA ILE A 409 -2.61 24.22 20.93
C ILE A 409 -2.47 25.72 21.23
N LEU A 410 -3.24 26.20 22.21
CA LEU A 410 -3.25 27.61 22.61
C LEU A 410 -2.66 27.79 24.02
N GLU A 411 -1.68 28.69 24.15
CA GLU A 411 -1.18 29.17 25.44
C GLU A 411 -1.50 30.66 25.56
N GLU A 412 -2.19 31.08 26.62
CA GLU A 412 -2.60 32.48 26.82
C GLU A 412 -3.39 33.08 25.62
N ASN A 413 -4.18 32.23 24.92
CA ASN A 413 -4.89 32.53 23.66
C ASN A 413 -3.99 32.80 22.44
N GLU A 414 -2.70 32.50 22.52
CA GLU A 414 -1.79 32.50 21.37
C GLU A 414 -1.56 31.07 20.90
N LEU A 415 -1.59 30.88 19.57
CA LEU A 415 -1.26 29.60 18.96
C LEU A 415 0.22 29.27 19.19
N THR A 416 0.50 28.14 19.83
CA THR A 416 1.87 27.66 20.09
C THR A 416 2.22 26.40 19.32
N GLY A 417 1.21 25.66 18.84
CA GLY A 417 1.41 24.44 18.08
C GLY A 417 0.11 23.79 17.61
N TYR A 418 0.22 22.55 17.14
CA TYR A 418 -0.91 21.70 16.78
C TYR A 418 -0.71 20.30 17.35
N GLU A 419 -1.77 19.74 17.90
CA GLU A 419 -1.89 18.29 18.07
C GLU A 419 -2.48 17.72 16.77
N LEU A 420 -1.91 16.62 16.29
CA LEU A 420 -2.43 15.87 15.16
C LEU A 420 -3.11 14.63 15.70
N ILE A 421 -4.35 14.43 15.28
CA ILE A 421 -5.15 13.26 15.61
C ILE A 421 -5.44 12.54 14.31
N GLY A 422 -4.91 11.34 14.18
CA GLY A 422 -4.94 10.58 12.94
C GLY A 422 -5.13 9.09 13.14
N GLY A 423 -5.00 8.35 12.05
CA GLY A 423 -5.11 6.91 12.05
C GLY A 423 -4.56 6.28 10.77
N GLY A 424 -4.40 4.97 10.81
CA GLY A 424 -3.82 4.18 9.72
C GLY A 424 -2.33 4.39 9.55
N TYR A 425 -1.74 3.53 8.74
CA TYR A 425 -0.34 3.53 8.36
C TYR A 425 -0.18 3.17 6.88
N GLY A 426 0.35 4.11 6.10
CA GLY A 426 0.50 4.01 4.65
C GLY A 426 -0.29 5.08 3.88
N HIS A 427 -0.28 4.97 2.55
CA HIS A 427 -0.89 5.95 1.65
C HIS A 427 -2.43 5.85 1.59
N GLY A 428 -2.99 4.67 1.90
CA GLY A 428 -4.44 4.48 2.00
C GLY A 428 -5.19 4.27 0.69
N ASP A 429 -4.51 3.80 -0.36
CA ASP A 429 -5.14 3.43 -1.64
C ASP A 429 -5.12 1.91 -1.81
N GLY A 430 -6.25 1.34 -2.23
CA GLY A 430 -6.39 -0.09 -2.45
C GLY A 430 -6.48 -0.90 -1.16
N MET A 431 -5.80 -2.05 -1.10
CA MET A 431 -6.01 -3.04 -0.04
C MET A 431 -5.21 -2.73 1.23
N SER A 432 -5.88 -2.70 2.38
CA SER A 432 -5.20 -2.76 3.67
C SER A 432 -4.78 -4.19 4.01
N GLN A 433 -3.51 -4.40 4.31
CA GLN A 433 -2.96 -5.72 4.65
C GLN A 433 -3.51 -6.25 5.98
N ASN A 434 -3.60 -5.40 6.99
CA ASN A 434 -4.22 -5.79 8.27
C ASN A 434 -5.72 -5.98 8.15
N GLY A 435 -6.41 -5.17 7.34
CA GLY A 435 -7.82 -5.40 7.06
C GLY A 435 -8.05 -6.74 6.35
N ALA A 436 -7.26 -7.06 5.32
CA ALA A 436 -7.29 -8.36 4.65
C ALA A 436 -7.04 -9.55 5.59
N LYS A 437 -6.11 -9.40 6.55
CA LYS A 437 -5.87 -10.38 7.61
C LYS A 437 -7.14 -10.62 8.43
N HIS A 438 -7.74 -9.58 8.99
CA HIS A 438 -8.94 -9.70 9.84
C HIS A 438 -10.13 -10.25 9.07
N MET A 439 -10.34 -9.81 7.83
CA MET A 439 -11.37 -10.37 6.93
C MET A 439 -11.16 -11.87 6.69
N ALA A 440 -9.93 -12.30 6.45
CA ALA A 440 -9.61 -13.72 6.29
C ALA A 440 -9.77 -14.51 7.61
N GLU A 441 -9.52 -13.91 8.77
CA GLU A 441 -9.79 -14.51 10.10
C GLU A 441 -11.30 -14.69 10.33
N GLU A 442 -12.13 -13.82 9.76
CA GLU A 442 -13.60 -13.97 9.73
C GLU A 442 -14.10 -14.95 8.66
N GLY A 443 -13.21 -15.51 7.85
CA GLY A 443 -13.50 -16.58 6.90
C GLY A 443 -13.77 -16.13 5.47
N LEU A 444 -13.53 -14.86 5.13
CA LEU A 444 -13.68 -14.37 3.76
C LEU A 444 -12.58 -14.95 2.84
N THR A 445 -12.96 -15.21 1.59
CA THR A 445 -12.01 -15.64 0.55
C THR A 445 -11.17 -14.47 0.04
N TYR A 446 -10.05 -14.76 -0.62
CA TYR A 446 -9.24 -13.72 -1.24
C TYR A 446 -10.03 -12.89 -2.29
N GLN A 447 -10.97 -13.50 -3.01
CA GLN A 447 -11.82 -12.75 -3.95
C GLN A 447 -12.77 -11.79 -3.24
N GLU A 448 -13.38 -12.21 -2.14
CA GLU A 448 -14.25 -11.34 -1.33
C GLU A 448 -13.47 -10.18 -0.72
N ILE A 449 -12.27 -10.47 -0.20
CA ILE A 449 -11.34 -9.45 0.31
C ILE A 449 -10.99 -8.43 -0.77
N LEU A 450 -10.56 -8.88 -1.94
CA LEU A 450 -10.15 -7.96 -3.01
C LEU A 450 -11.36 -7.17 -3.55
N THR A 451 -12.53 -7.80 -3.70
CA THR A 451 -13.77 -7.13 -4.11
C THR A 451 -14.17 -6.03 -3.12
N HIS A 452 -13.92 -6.23 -1.82
CA HIS A 452 -14.16 -5.21 -0.81
C HIS A 452 -13.29 -3.95 -1.01
N TYR A 453 -12.01 -4.11 -1.40
CA TYR A 453 -11.08 -2.98 -1.52
C TYR A 453 -11.05 -2.33 -2.91
N TYR A 454 -11.32 -3.09 -3.96
CA TYR A 454 -11.20 -2.61 -5.34
C TYR A 454 -12.54 -2.51 -6.08
N GLY A 455 -13.65 -2.90 -5.44
CA GLY A 455 -14.98 -2.84 -6.04
C GLY A 455 -15.21 -3.99 -7.02
N GLU A 456 -15.91 -3.71 -8.12
CA GLU A 456 -16.21 -4.72 -9.14
C GLU A 456 -14.94 -5.13 -9.89
N ILE A 457 -14.56 -6.40 -9.77
CA ILE A 457 -13.36 -6.98 -10.38
C ILE A 457 -13.76 -7.97 -11.47
N GLU A 458 -13.19 -7.79 -12.66
CA GLU A 458 -13.10 -8.81 -13.70
C GLU A 458 -11.85 -9.65 -13.43
N TRP A 459 -12.05 -10.94 -13.14
CA TRP A 459 -10.96 -11.88 -12.93
C TRP A 459 -10.47 -12.40 -14.27
N ASP A 460 -9.20 -12.18 -14.57
CA ASP A 460 -8.54 -12.87 -15.69
C ASP A 460 -7.83 -14.10 -15.13
N GLU A 461 -8.53 -15.24 -15.19
CA GLU A 461 -7.95 -16.54 -14.93
C GLU A 461 -7.51 -17.11 -16.29
N GLU A 462 -6.22 -16.98 -16.62
CA GLU A 462 -5.65 -17.77 -17.71
C GLU A 462 -5.85 -19.24 -17.34
N SER A 463 -6.79 -19.90 -18.03
CA SER A 463 -7.37 -21.18 -17.64
C SER A 463 -6.32 -22.27 -17.52
N HIS A 464 -5.80 -22.49 -16.31
CA HIS A 464 -5.07 -23.70 -15.95
C HIS A 464 -6.05 -24.71 -15.34
N THR A 465 -7.08 -25.09 -16.11
CA THR A 465 -7.90 -26.26 -15.78
C THR A 465 -7.25 -27.49 -16.40
N GLY A 466 -6.26 -28.05 -15.69
CA GLY A 466 -5.87 -29.45 -15.85
C GLY A 466 -6.59 -30.28 -14.80
N ASP A 467 -7.74 -30.87 -15.18
CA ASP A 467 -8.43 -31.94 -14.43
C ASP A 467 -7.58 -33.23 -14.37
#